data_AF-A0A7C9A659-F1
#
_entry.id   AF-A0A7C9A659-F1
#
_cell.length_a   1.000
_cell.length_b   1.000
_cell.length_c   1.000
_cell.angle_alpha   90.00
_cell.angle_beta   90.00
_cell.angle_gamma   90.00
#
_symmetry.space_group_name_H-M   'P 1'
#
loop_
_entity.id
_entity.type
_entity.pdbx_description
1 polymer ?
#
loop_
_entity_poly.entity_id
_entity_poly.type
_entity_poly.pdbx_seq_one_letter_code
_entity_poly.pdbx_strand_id
1 'polypeptide(L)'
;MAVTLSRGAIEAMCEGNTDISPVLQVWDIRLVNTQNPATNSTERYRLLLSDGVHLQQGMLATQRNDLVKTGRLQKGSVIQLLQSVCNKIQNRTRIIIIIELDLLKEAWPIIGEPKQYVQAAAGQTGMTAGNAQPGNSHPPGNAPAVRPSAAGGPSQQPKLESGQSYGGSATTNIESG
;
A
#
# COMPACT_ATOMS: atom_id res chain seq x y z
N MET A 1 34.87 2.40 1.15
CA MET A 1 34.51 1.10 1.77
C MET A 1 33.34 0.51 1.01
N ALA A 2 33.31 -0.81 0.81
CA ALA A 2 32.11 -1.45 0.25
C ALA A 2 31.05 -1.64 1.35
N VAL A 3 29.78 -1.68 0.96
CA VAL A 3 28.66 -2.14 1.80
C VAL A 3 28.10 -3.41 1.18
N THR A 4 27.97 -4.45 1.99
CA THR A 4 27.41 -5.74 1.59
C THR A 4 26.08 -5.94 2.29
N LEU A 5 25.00 -6.10 1.52
CA LEU A 5 23.69 -6.48 2.05
C LEU A 5 23.59 -8.01 2.19
N SER A 6 22.81 -8.47 3.17
CA SER A 6 22.56 -9.88 3.44
C SER A 6 21.56 -10.48 2.45
N ARG A 7 21.96 -10.63 1.18
CA ARG A 7 21.13 -11.17 0.08
C ARG A 7 20.43 -12.47 0.48
N GLY A 8 19.11 -12.54 0.28
CA GLY A 8 18.27 -13.69 0.67
C GLY A 8 17.77 -13.64 2.12
N ALA A 9 18.23 -12.69 2.94
CA ALA A 9 17.76 -12.60 4.33
C ALA A 9 16.25 -12.30 4.43
N ILE A 10 15.68 -11.53 3.49
CA ILE A 10 14.23 -11.28 3.49
C ILE A 10 13.44 -12.59 3.34
N GLU A 11 13.93 -13.50 2.51
CA GLU A 11 13.33 -14.83 2.31
C GLU A 11 13.51 -15.69 3.56
N ALA A 12 14.74 -15.82 4.08
CA ALA A 12 15.03 -16.59 5.29
C ALA A 12 14.22 -16.12 6.53
N MET A 13 14.13 -14.81 6.75
CA MET A 13 13.29 -14.21 7.80
C MET A 13 11.81 -14.55 7.60
N CYS A 14 11.34 -14.58 6.35
CA CYS A 14 9.97 -14.98 6.05
C CYS A 14 9.75 -16.48 6.28
N GLU A 15 10.71 -17.34 5.97
CA GLU A 15 10.58 -18.78 6.19
C GLU A 15 10.58 -19.15 7.68
N GLY A 16 11.24 -18.34 8.52
CA GLY A 16 11.15 -18.41 9.98
C GLY A 16 12.50 -18.28 10.69
N ASN A 17 13.59 -18.03 9.95
CA ASN A 17 14.92 -17.85 10.52
C ASN A 17 15.04 -16.45 11.14
N THR A 18 14.90 -16.38 12.46
CA THR A 18 15.04 -15.15 13.27
C THR A 18 16.42 -14.99 13.92
N ASP A 19 17.25 -16.03 13.87
CA ASP A 19 18.59 -16.10 14.48
C ASP A 19 19.68 -15.43 13.62
N ILE A 20 19.29 -14.73 12.56
CA ILE A 20 20.15 -13.92 11.71
C ILE A 20 19.99 -12.42 12.04
N SER A 21 21.10 -11.70 12.01
CA SER A 21 21.14 -10.23 12.17
C SER A 21 21.47 -9.55 10.83
N PRO A 22 20.53 -9.51 9.85
CA PRO A 22 20.84 -9.15 8.47
C PRO A 22 21.08 -7.65 8.27
N VAL A 23 21.99 -7.35 7.34
CA VAL A 23 22.27 -6.01 6.84
C VAL A 23 21.36 -5.71 5.65
N LEU A 24 20.49 -4.71 5.79
CA LEU A 24 19.47 -4.33 4.83
C LEU A 24 19.55 -2.83 4.51
N GLN A 25 19.08 -2.43 3.34
CA GLN A 25 18.96 -1.02 2.95
C GLN A 25 17.51 -0.55 3.02
N VAL A 26 17.30 0.68 3.50
CA VAL A 26 16.00 1.35 3.51
C VAL A 26 15.73 1.95 2.12
N TRP A 27 14.71 1.43 1.44
CA TRP A 27 14.29 1.88 0.11
C TRP A 27 13.30 3.06 0.16
N ASP A 28 12.40 3.06 1.14
CA ASP A 28 11.36 4.08 1.32
C ASP A 28 10.93 4.15 2.81
N ILE A 29 10.49 5.32 3.27
CA ILE A 29 9.94 5.53 4.62
C ILE A 29 8.61 6.27 4.52
N ARG A 30 7.57 5.80 5.21
CA ARG A 30 6.25 6.45 5.26
C ARG A 30 5.69 6.48 6.67
N LEU A 31 5.23 7.64 7.12
CA LEU A 31 4.41 7.74 8.32
C LEU A 31 3.04 7.11 8.07
N VAL A 32 2.63 6.19 8.95
CA VAL A 32 1.31 5.55 8.94
C VAL A 32 0.50 6.14 10.08
N ASN A 33 -0.40 7.07 9.76
CA ASN A 33 -1.31 7.63 10.75
C ASN A 33 -2.39 6.60 11.12
N THR A 34 -2.56 6.30 12.40
CA THR A 34 -3.64 5.44 12.91
C THR A 34 -4.76 6.34 13.40
N GLN A 35 -5.86 6.42 12.65
CA GLN A 35 -7.04 7.26 12.97
C GLN A 35 -7.90 6.70 14.12
N ASN A 36 -7.28 6.21 15.20
CA ASN A 36 -7.98 5.75 16.40
C ASN A 36 -7.89 6.81 17.52
N PRO A 37 -8.97 7.57 17.81
CA PRO A 37 -8.93 8.66 18.78
C PRO A 37 -8.67 8.19 20.23
N ALA A 38 -8.81 6.90 20.52
CA ALA A 38 -8.51 6.35 21.85
C ALA A 38 -7.00 6.13 22.11
N THR A 39 -6.16 6.11 21.06
CA THR A 39 -4.70 5.95 21.21
C THR A 39 -4.01 7.30 21.03
N ASN A 40 -3.43 7.83 22.12
CA ASN A 40 -2.60 9.04 22.11
C ASN A 40 -1.54 8.97 20.99
N SER A 41 -1.33 10.10 20.30
CA SER A 41 -0.74 10.25 18.96
C SER A 41 0.64 9.57 18.76
N THR A 42 0.63 8.24 18.62
CA THR A 42 1.83 7.42 18.50
C THR A 42 2.12 7.18 17.03
N GLU A 43 3.06 7.96 16.49
CA GLU A 43 3.54 7.80 15.11
C GLU A 43 4.11 6.40 14.85
N ARG A 44 3.80 5.85 13.68
CA ARG A 44 4.28 4.53 13.24
C ARG A 44 4.91 4.66 11.87
N TYR A 45 6.22 4.48 11.75
CA TYR A 45 6.91 4.53 10.46
C TYR A 45 6.93 3.15 9.82
N ARG A 46 6.34 3.05 8.63
CA ARG A 46 6.49 1.89 7.74
C ARG A 46 7.74 2.09 6.89
N LEU A 47 8.57 1.07 6.85
CA LEU A 47 9.80 1.02 6.06
C LEU A 47 9.58 0.05 4.90
N LEU A 48 10.16 0.35 3.74
CA LEU A 48 10.40 -0.66 2.69
C LEU A 48 11.88 -1.02 2.76
N LEU A 49 12.18 -2.29 3.04
CA LEU A 49 13.54 -2.80 3.21
C LEU A 49 13.98 -3.59 1.98
N SER A 50 15.28 -3.54 1.68
CA SER A 50 15.96 -4.29 0.61
C SER A 50 17.11 -5.12 1.17
N ASP A 51 17.24 -6.36 0.72
CA ASP A 51 18.45 -7.18 0.90
C ASP A 51 19.37 -7.18 -0.35
N GLY A 52 19.03 -6.39 -1.36
CA GLY A 52 19.70 -6.31 -2.66
C GLY A 52 19.16 -7.29 -3.72
N VAL A 53 18.20 -8.16 -3.36
CA VAL A 53 17.48 -9.08 -4.26
C VAL A 53 15.97 -8.91 -4.14
N HIS A 54 15.49 -8.71 -2.90
CA HIS A 54 14.09 -8.63 -2.53
C HIS A 54 13.73 -7.30 -1.86
N LEU A 55 12.47 -6.86 -2.02
CA LEU A 55 11.85 -5.77 -1.28
C LEU A 55 10.75 -6.32 -0.36
N GLN A 56 10.73 -5.89 0.90
CA GLN A 56 9.73 -6.30 1.88
C GLN A 56 9.34 -5.14 2.79
N GLN A 57 8.05 -5.01 3.08
CA GLN A 57 7.56 -4.01 4.03
C GLN A 57 7.91 -4.42 5.48
N GLY A 58 8.32 -3.43 6.26
CA GLY A 58 8.47 -3.54 7.71
C GLY A 58 7.77 -2.41 8.45
N MET A 59 7.60 -2.60 9.76
CA MET A 59 7.10 -1.59 10.68
C MET A 59 8.16 -1.35 11.76
N LEU A 60 8.55 -0.08 11.94
CA LEU A 60 9.50 0.31 12.98
C LEU A 60 8.82 0.29 14.35
N ALA A 61 9.46 -0.30 15.36
CA ALA A 61 9.02 -0.17 16.73
C ALA A 61 9.11 1.30 17.18
N THR A 62 8.09 1.75 17.91
CA THR A 62 7.93 3.17 18.29
C THR A 62 9.09 3.68 19.15
N GLN A 63 9.77 2.80 19.86
CA GLN A 63 11.00 3.05 20.64
C GLN A 63 12.22 3.46 19.79
N ARG A 64 12.17 3.27 18.46
CA ARG A 64 13.24 3.65 17.52
C ARG A 64 12.81 4.74 16.54
N ASN A 65 11.63 5.34 16.74
CA ASN A 65 11.09 6.44 15.93
C ASN A 65 12.04 7.64 15.83
N ASP A 66 12.80 7.92 16.88
CA ASP A 66 13.71 9.07 16.96
C ASP A 66 14.82 9.04 15.90
N LEU A 67 15.19 7.85 15.40
CA LEU A 67 16.12 7.71 14.28
C LEU A 67 15.54 8.31 12.98
N VAL A 68 14.23 8.20 12.75
CA VAL A 68 13.54 8.82 11.61
C VAL A 68 13.36 10.31 11.85
N LYS A 69 12.95 10.71 13.07
CA LYS A 69 12.72 12.12 13.44
C LYS A 69 13.97 12.99 13.38
N THR A 70 15.12 12.41 13.72
CA THR A 70 16.44 13.07 13.60
C THR A 70 17.03 13.01 12.19
N GLY A 71 16.32 12.43 11.20
CA GLY A 71 16.77 12.30 9.82
C GLY A 71 17.88 11.26 9.58
N ARG A 72 18.37 10.59 10.64
CA ARG A 72 19.47 9.61 10.57
C ARG A 72 19.05 8.34 9.83
N LEU A 73 17.82 7.87 10.07
CA LEU A 73 17.17 6.79 9.34
C LEU A 73 16.28 7.38 8.24
N GLN A 74 16.76 7.32 7.01
CA GLN A 74 16.21 7.95 5.81
C GLN A 74 16.29 6.99 4.61
N LYS A 75 15.85 7.45 3.43
CA LYS A 75 15.99 6.67 2.20
C LYS A 75 17.48 6.48 1.85
N GLY A 76 17.86 5.26 1.53
CA GLY A 76 19.24 4.86 1.25
C GLY A 76 20.05 4.48 2.50
N SER A 77 19.55 4.69 3.72
CA SER A 77 20.22 4.23 4.94
C SER A 77 20.46 2.72 4.92
N VAL A 78 21.58 2.28 5.49
CA VAL A 78 21.93 0.87 5.65
C VAL A 78 21.88 0.55 7.13
N ILE A 79 21.07 -0.44 7.47
CA ILE A 79 20.80 -0.88 8.84
C ILE A 79 21.17 -2.34 9.02
N GLN A 80 21.55 -2.72 10.23
CA GLN A 80 21.54 -4.12 10.65
C GLN A 80 20.31 -4.34 11.52
N LEU A 81 19.50 -5.35 11.23
CA LEU A 81 18.43 -5.77 12.16
C LEU A 81 19.08 -6.58 13.29
N LEU A 82 18.90 -6.13 14.53
CA LEU A 82 19.39 -6.83 15.72
C LEU A 82 18.30 -7.73 16.30
N GLN A 83 17.06 -7.21 16.36
CA GLN A 83 15.89 -7.98 16.78
C GLN A 83 14.70 -7.66 15.87
N SER A 84 14.14 -8.68 15.22
CA SER A 84 12.99 -8.51 14.33
C SER A 84 12.19 -9.80 14.16
N VAL A 85 10.91 -9.68 13.79
CA VAL A 85 9.98 -10.81 13.63
C VAL A 85 9.17 -10.65 12.35
N CYS A 86 9.17 -11.67 11.48
CA CYS A 86 8.33 -11.66 10.27
C CYS A 86 6.93 -12.24 10.53
N ASN A 87 5.94 -11.37 10.73
CA ASN A 87 4.55 -11.79 10.88
C ASN A 87 3.84 -11.97 9.53
N LYS A 88 2.98 -12.99 9.45
CA LYS A 88 2.04 -13.22 8.33
C LYS A 88 0.76 -12.43 8.61
N ILE A 89 0.42 -11.48 7.74
CA ILE A 89 -0.87 -10.80 7.72
C ILE A 89 -1.85 -11.65 6.88
N GLN A 90 -3.16 -11.39 7.03
CA GLN A 90 -4.19 -11.86 6.11
C GLN A 90 -3.81 -11.62 4.63
N ASN A 91 -4.35 -12.45 3.73
CA ASN A 91 -4.10 -12.42 2.29
C ASN A 91 -2.61 -12.59 1.92
N ARG A 92 -1.90 -13.49 2.60
CA ARG A 92 -0.50 -13.92 2.36
C ARG A 92 0.59 -12.83 2.45
N THR A 93 0.21 -11.57 2.62
CA THR A 93 1.16 -10.46 2.83
C THR A 93 1.93 -10.65 4.13
N ARG A 94 3.25 -10.50 4.09
CA ARG A 94 4.12 -10.55 5.27
C ARG A 94 4.53 -9.14 5.70
N ILE A 95 4.92 -8.97 6.96
CA ILE A 95 5.52 -7.73 7.47
C ILE A 95 6.65 -8.04 8.45
N ILE A 96 7.77 -7.35 8.32
CA ILE A 96 8.89 -7.42 9.27
C ILE A 96 8.63 -6.40 10.38
N ILE A 97 8.33 -6.87 11.59
CA ILE A 97 8.29 -6.02 12.78
C ILE A 97 9.74 -5.83 13.24
N ILE A 98 10.23 -4.59 13.17
CA ILE A 98 11.61 -4.25 13.52
C ILE A 98 11.59 -3.75 14.96
N ILE A 99 12.08 -4.58 15.88
CA ILE A 99 12.09 -4.27 17.32
C ILE A 99 13.36 -3.46 17.63
N GLU A 100 14.50 -3.92 17.14
CA GLU A 100 15.79 -3.29 17.34
C GLU A 100 16.66 -3.36 16.07
N LEU A 101 17.36 -2.26 15.79
CA LEU A 101 18.23 -2.09 14.64
C LEU A 101 19.44 -1.22 15.01
N ASP A 102 20.54 -1.43 14.31
CA ASP A 102 21.72 -0.56 14.31
C ASP A 102 21.88 0.15 12.97
N LEU A 103 22.33 1.41 13.00
CA LEU A 103 22.45 2.27 11.81
C LEU A 103 23.89 2.29 11.30
N LEU A 104 24.21 1.43 10.32
CA LEU A 104 25.56 1.29 9.79
C LEU A 104 25.96 2.45 8.86
N LYS A 105 25.02 2.98 8.07
CA LYS A 105 25.20 4.16 7.20
C LYS A 105 23.90 4.97 7.13
N GLU A 106 24.00 6.28 7.29
CA GLU A 106 22.82 7.17 7.28
C GLU A 106 22.29 7.41 5.86
N ALA A 107 23.18 7.49 4.86
CA ALA A 107 22.83 7.49 3.45
C ALA A 107 23.82 6.64 2.65
N TRP A 108 23.31 5.93 1.65
CA TRP A 108 24.09 5.13 0.71
C TRP A 108 23.35 5.04 -0.64
N PRO A 109 24.05 4.97 -1.80
CA PRO A 109 23.41 4.69 -3.07
C PRO A 109 22.59 3.40 -3.04
N ILE A 110 21.47 3.35 -3.77
CA ILE A 110 20.60 2.16 -3.82
C ILE A 110 21.36 0.97 -4.41
N ILE A 111 21.35 -0.17 -3.71
CA ILE A 111 22.10 -1.37 -4.07
C ILE A 111 21.18 -2.37 -4.80
N GLY A 112 21.45 -2.56 -6.09
CA GLY A 112 20.77 -3.56 -6.94
C GLY A 112 19.37 -3.15 -7.41
N GLU A 113 18.70 -4.09 -8.07
CA GLU A 113 17.32 -3.95 -8.58
C GLU A 113 16.39 -4.95 -7.87
N PRO A 114 16.11 -4.74 -6.57
CA PRO A 114 15.37 -5.69 -5.74
C PRO A 114 13.89 -5.74 -6.12
N LYS A 115 13.31 -6.94 -6.13
CA LYS A 115 11.91 -7.20 -6.53
C LYS A 115 11.04 -7.43 -5.31
N GLN A 116 9.78 -7.01 -5.34
CA GLN A 116 8.85 -7.26 -4.23
C GLN A 116 8.80 -8.76 -3.89
N TYR A 117 9.07 -9.11 -2.63
CA TYR A 117 9.06 -10.50 -2.18
C TYR A 117 7.64 -11.04 -2.25
N VAL A 118 7.47 -12.10 -3.04
CA VAL A 118 6.23 -12.86 -3.17
C VAL A 118 6.58 -14.32 -2.96
N GLN A 119 6.33 -14.84 -1.76
CA GLN A 119 6.55 -16.24 -1.48
C GLN A 119 5.64 -17.08 -2.39
N ALA A 120 6.25 -17.83 -3.31
CA ALA A 120 5.54 -18.65 -4.27
C ALA A 120 4.64 -19.66 -3.53
N ALA A 121 3.36 -19.67 -3.85
CA ALA A 121 2.48 -20.73 -3.39
C ALA A 121 2.88 -22.02 -4.12
N ALA A 122 3.24 -23.07 -3.38
CA ALA A 122 3.42 -24.40 -3.94
C ALA A 122 2.10 -24.81 -4.63
N GLY A 123 2.12 -24.88 -5.96
CA GLY A 123 0.93 -25.10 -6.78
C GLY A 123 0.22 -23.85 -7.31
N GLN A 124 0.92 -23.02 -8.11
CA GLN A 124 0.33 -22.48 -9.35
C GLN A 124 1.41 -22.04 -10.35
N THR A 125 1.34 -22.57 -11.57
CA THR A 125 2.22 -22.24 -12.70
C THR A 125 1.62 -21.11 -13.53
N GLY A 126 2.45 -20.11 -13.87
CA GLY A 126 2.06 -18.90 -14.60
C GLY A 126 1.64 -17.75 -13.66
N MET A 127 1.95 -16.49 -13.95
CA MET A 127 2.35 -15.90 -15.24
C MET A 127 3.51 -14.90 -15.10
N THR A 128 4.14 -14.58 -16.23
CA THR A 128 5.29 -13.66 -16.33
C THR A 128 4.89 -12.18 -16.22
N ALA A 129 5.88 -11.32 -15.97
CA ALA A 129 5.70 -9.87 -15.89
C ALA A 129 5.19 -9.24 -17.21
N GLY A 130 4.43 -8.16 -17.10
CA GLY A 130 4.01 -7.34 -18.24
C GLY A 130 3.32 -6.04 -17.81
N ASN A 131 3.95 -4.89 -18.08
CA ASN A 131 3.27 -3.60 -18.02
C ASN A 131 2.35 -3.46 -19.24
N ALA A 132 1.03 -3.51 -19.05
CA ALA A 132 0.07 -3.04 -20.04
C ALA A 132 -1.23 -2.57 -19.37
N GLN A 133 -1.69 -1.38 -19.77
CA GLN A 133 -2.99 -0.83 -19.37
C GLN A 133 -4.01 -1.10 -20.49
N PRO A 134 -5.02 -1.96 -20.30
CA PRO A 134 -6.24 -1.91 -21.11
C PRO A 134 -7.12 -0.75 -20.60
N GLY A 135 -7.61 0.20 -21.40
CA GLY A 135 -7.63 0.26 -22.86
C GLY A 135 -8.98 -0.18 -23.39
N ASN A 136 -9.92 0.76 -23.53
CA ASN A 136 -11.26 0.49 -24.06
C ASN A 136 -11.17 0.02 -25.52
N SER A 137 -11.65 -1.19 -25.80
CA SER A 137 -11.83 -1.69 -27.17
C SER A 137 -13.14 -2.47 -27.30
N HIS A 138 -14.02 -2.00 -28.18
CA HIS A 138 -15.24 -2.72 -28.55
C HIS A 138 -14.91 -3.92 -29.46
N PRO A 139 -15.67 -5.03 -29.39
CA PRO A 139 -15.62 -6.06 -30.43
C PRO A 139 -16.40 -5.62 -31.70
N PRO A 140 -15.88 -5.87 -32.91
CA PRO A 140 -16.63 -5.74 -34.17
C PRO A 140 -17.51 -6.97 -34.43
N GLY A 141 -18.43 -6.90 -35.39
CA GLY A 141 -19.33 -8.00 -35.76
C GLY A 141 -19.68 -8.06 -37.25
N ASN A 142 -20.59 -8.99 -37.62
CA ASN A 142 -21.36 -9.10 -38.88
C ASN A 142 -22.32 -10.32 -38.70
N ALA A 143 -23.67 -10.25 -38.81
CA ALA A 143 -24.60 -9.86 -39.89
C ALA A 143 -25.09 -11.08 -40.73
N PRO A 144 -26.29 -11.10 -41.38
CA PRO A 144 -27.44 -10.17 -41.38
C PRO A 144 -28.85 -10.86 -41.25
N ALA A 145 -29.94 -10.17 -41.69
CA ALA A 145 -31.33 -10.62 -41.93
C ALA A 145 -32.27 -10.78 -40.69
N VAL A 146 -33.55 -10.33 -40.67
CA VAL A 146 -34.38 -9.56 -41.63
C VAL A 146 -35.37 -8.61 -40.90
N ARG A 147 -35.92 -7.62 -41.63
CA ARG A 147 -36.98 -6.65 -41.23
C ARG A 147 -38.32 -7.01 -41.95
N PRO A 148 -39.48 -6.32 -41.78
CA PRO A 148 -39.84 -5.09 -41.01
C PRO A 148 -41.03 -5.30 -40.03
N SER A 149 -41.47 -4.37 -39.17
CA SER A 149 -42.27 -3.13 -39.41
C SER A 149 -42.84 -2.67 -38.04
N ALA A 150 -43.33 -1.44 -37.76
CA ALA A 150 -43.43 -0.17 -38.50
C ALA A 150 -43.64 1.01 -37.49
N ALA A 151 -43.62 2.26 -38.01
CA ALA A 151 -43.99 3.52 -37.34
C ALA A 151 -43.11 3.98 -36.14
N GLY A 152 -43.10 5.29 -35.86
CA GLY A 152 -42.23 5.88 -34.82
C GLY A 152 -42.31 7.42 -34.75
N GLY A 153 -41.18 8.10 -34.94
CA GLY A 153 -41.05 9.56 -34.80
C GLY A 153 -40.18 9.96 -33.60
N PRO A 154 -39.65 11.21 -33.52
CA PRO A 154 -38.61 11.58 -32.55
C PRO A 154 -39.00 12.69 -31.56
N SER A 155 -38.27 12.84 -30.44
CA SER A 155 -37.51 14.07 -30.08
C SER A 155 -37.04 14.19 -28.60
N GLN A 156 -35.83 14.74 -28.45
CA GLN A 156 -35.34 15.72 -27.45
C GLN A 156 -35.36 15.49 -25.92
N GLN A 157 -34.20 15.77 -25.30
CA GLN A 157 -33.98 16.19 -23.90
C GLN A 157 -34.29 17.70 -23.75
N PRO A 158 -34.63 18.25 -22.54
CA PRO A 158 -33.72 18.42 -21.39
C PRO A 158 -34.38 17.87 -20.08
N LYS A 159 -34.33 18.39 -18.83
CA LYS A 159 -33.76 19.58 -18.13
C LYS A 159 -33.50 19.22 -16.63
N LEU A 160 -32.72 20.03 -15.90
CA LEU A 160 -32.44 19.89 -14.46
C LEU A 160 -33.47 20.65 -13.59
N GLU A 161 -33.84 20.13 -12.41
CA GLU A 161 -34.31 20.94 -11.26
C GLU A 161 -34.12 20.08 -9.98
N SER A 162 -33.19 20.38 -9.08
CA SER A 162 -33.15 21.42 -8.02
C SER A 162 -34.05 21.10 -6.81
N GLY A 163 -33.51 21.21 -5.59
CA GLY A 163 -34.14 20.67 -4.37
C GLY A 163 -33.62 21.27 -3.05
N GLN A 164 -33.46 22.59 -2.99
CA GLN A 164 -33.32 23.34 -1.73
C GLN A 164 -34.37 24.43 -1.68
N SER A 165 -35.08 24.56 -0.56
CA SER A 165 -35.80 25.80 -0.20
C SER A 165 -35.80 26.01 1.30
N TYR A 166 -35.55 27.25 1.70
CA TYR A 166 -35.86 27.76 3.04
C TYR A 166 -37.38 27.95 3.21
N GLY A 167 -37.83 28.16 4.44
CA GLY A 167 -39.19 28.65 4.73
C GLY A 167 -39.75 28.23 6.07
N GLY A 168 -39.30 28.85 7.17
CA GLY A 168 -39.96 28.73 8.47
C GLY A 168 -41.05 29.81 8.63
N SER A 169 -42.29 29.39 8.87
CA SER A 169 -43.42 30.28 9.14
C SER A 169 -44.14 29.83 10.41
N ALA A 170 -44.25 30.71 11.41
CA ALA A 170 -45.03 30.44 12.61
C ALA A 170 -46.48 30.89 12.42
N THR A 171 -47.44 30.05 12.82
CA THR A 171 -48.86 30.43 12.95
C THR A 171 -49.36 30.04 14.33
N THR A 172 -49.72 31.05 15.12
CA THR A 172 -50.47 30.90 16.37
C THR A 172 -51.87 30.38 16.10
N ASN A 173 -52.37 29.48 16.94
CA ASN A 173 -53.80 29.29 17.15
C ASN A 173 -54.12 29.55 18.64
N ILE A 174 -55.34 30.02 18.88
CA ILE A 174 -55.81 30.63 20.12
C ILE A 174 -57.21 30.06 20.42
N GLU A 175 -57.55 29.92 21.72
CA GLU A 175 -58.89 29.54 22.24
C GLU A 175 -59.42 28.13 21.89
N SER A 176 -60.38 27.55 22.62
CA SER A 176 -60.97 27.87 23.95
C SER A 176 -61.54 26.56 24.56
N GLY A 177 -61.59 26.44 25.88
CA GLY A 177 -62.13 25.26 26.59
C GLY A 177 -61.65 25.12 28.03
#